data_AF-A0A8H6BVX0-F1
#
_entry.id   AF-A0A8H6BVX0-F1
#
_cell.length_a   1.000
_cell.length_b   1.000
_cell.length_c   1.000
_cell.angle_alpha   90.00
_cell.angle_beta   90.00
_cell.angle_gamma   90.00
#
_symmetry.space_group_name_H-M   'P 1'
#
loop_
_entity.id
_entity.type
_entity.pdbx_description
1 polymer ?
#
loop_
_entity_poly.entity_id
_entity_poly.type
_entity_poly.pdbx_seq_one_letter_code
_entity_poly.pdbx_strand_id
1 'polypeptide(L)'
;MERIDDQLGLDLNLINNRGFLSEDKMNESVGKLKYNQLHPNDRALLRDAGIGKISKNEPEVSFLRRTEYISDRPLSKGGNNLNTATEEIKVKEKLSKDEHFDADSQLQNVEESFTVANESLYDLKNIKHPKKKHLRAVNTWPLLPDTSMLDNVFLNLRFMGSASINRELNNLKQQQQQQQQQNDKKFDEKLFDRALESSLFKPIKSEGGEWISMYSLDATNTSTTANDNDNEEQINDLYEKLHSTKKEQPINLLDEDEESLETYKFKYTKNYDMTYQPFEHENEELAIKFVSDEIEDPVSKDNFKRKRKMAYYYPINGKIELKKHREDEEEEEEEEEEEQQEEEQQQQEVETKEE
;
A
#
# COMPACT_ATOMS: atom_id res chain seq x y z
N MET A 1 -17.07 -8.96 -65.31
CA MET A 1 -17.22 -7.54 -65.72
C MET A 1 -17.65 -7.56 -67.17
N GLU A 2 -18.92 -7.20 -67.38
CA GLU A 2 -19.46 -7.00 -68.71
C GLU A 2 -18.72 -5.81 -69.35
N ARG A 3 -18.20 -5.96 -70.58
CA ARG A 3 -17.55 -4.86 -71.29
C ARG A 3 -18.65 -3.92 -71.74
N ILE A 4 -18.73 -2.75 -71.10
CA ILE A 4 -19.78 -1.75 -71.35
C ILE A 4 -19.64 -1.16 -72.76
N ASP A 5 -18.40 -0.97 -73.24
CA ASP A 5 -18.07 -0.51 -74.58
C ASP A 5 -16.61 -0.89 -74.93
N ASP A 6 -16.30 -0.93 -76.22
CA ASP A 6 -14.96 -1.15 -76.76
C ASP A 6 -13.99 0.00 -76.44
N GLN A 7 -14.50 1.22 -76.17
CA GLN A 7 -13.69 2.39 -75.78
C GLN A 7 -13.55 2.56 -74.26
N LEU A 8 -13.91 1.54 -73.46
CA LEU A 8 -13.77 1.55 -72.00
C LEU A 8 -14.51 2.73 -71.31
N GLY A 9 -15.55 3.27 -71.94
CA GLY A 9 -16.32 4.41 -71.42
C GLY A 9 -15.62 5.77 -71.55
N LEU A 10 -14.57 5.87 -72.39
CA LEU A 10 -13.86 7.12 -72.68
C LEU A 10 -14.02 7.46 -74.17
N ASP A 11 -14.99 8.32 -74.49
CA ASP A 11 -15.23 8.77 -75.86
C ASP A 11 -14.05 9.61 -76.39
N LEU A 12 -13.26 9.05 -77.30
CA LEU A 12 -12.11 9.73 -77.91
C LEU A 12 -12.56 10.62 -79.08
N ASN A 13 -13.26 11.71 -78.78
CA ASN A 13 -13.70 12.68 -79.80
C ASN A 13 -12.94 14.02 -79.70
N LEU A 14 -12.04 14.25 -80.64
CA LEU A 14 -11.21 15.46 -80.72
C LEU A 14 -11.99 16.73 -81.08
N ILE A 15 -13.20 16.59 -81.65
CA ILE A 15 -14.06 17.72 -82.03
C ILE A 15 -14.59 18.44 -80.78
N ASN A 16 -14.73 17.71 -79.67
CA ASN A 16 -15.23 18.26 -78.41
C ASN A 16 -14.18 19.12 -77.68
N ASN A 17 -12.90 19.02 -78.06
CA ASN A 17 -11.83 19.82 -77.49
C ASN A 17 -11.82 21.22 -78.11
N ARG A 18 -12.18 22.24 -77.32
CA ARG A 18 -12.17 23.64 -77.79
C ARG A 18 -10.77 24.05 -78.26
N GLY A 19 -10.69 24.53 -79.50
CA GLY A 19 -9.44 25.04 -80.08
C GLY A 19 -8.57 24.00 -80.81
N PHE A 20 -9.00 22.73 -80.88
CA PHE A 20 -8.24 21.68 -81.59
C PHE A 20 -8.23 21.85 -83.13
N LEU A 21 -9.33 22.39 -83.69
CA LEU A 21 -9.48 22.58 -85.16
C LEU A 21 -8.88 23.90 -85.68
N SER A 22 -8.33 24.74 -84.81
CA SER A 22 -7.65 25.98 -85.20
C SER A 22 -6.13 25.80 -85.15
N GLU A 23 -5.44 25.99 -86.28
CA GLU A 23 -3.99 25.77 -86.43
C GLU A 23 -3.15 26.55 -85.38
N ASP A 24 -3.60 27.72 -84.95
CA ASP A 24 -2.87 28.58 -84.01
C ASP A 24 -2.93 28.10 -82.54
N LYS A 25 -3.87 27.23 -82.16
CA LYS A 25 -4.16 26.88 -80.75
C LYS A 25 -4.16 25.38 -80.44
N MET A 26 -3.64 24.57 -81.35
CA MET A 26 -3.56 23.11 -81.18
C MET A 26 -2.89 22.72 -79.84
N ASN A 27 -1.82 23.43 -79.46
CA ASN A 27 -1.04 23.18 -78.23
C ASN A 27 -1.73 23.65 -76.92
N GLU A 28 -2.75 24.50 -76.99
CA GLU A 28 -3.53 24.93 -75.82
C GLU A 28 -4.70 23.99 -75.52
N SER A 29 -5.25 23.33 -76.56
CA SER A 29 -6.39 22.42 -76.45
C SER A 29 -6.07 21.09 -75.76
N VAL A 30 -4.82 20.61 -75.91
CA VAL A 30 -4.29 19.43 -75.21
C VAL A 30 -3.71 19.92 -73.89
N GLY A 31 -4.59 20.17 -72.92
CA GLY A 31 -4.31 20.95 -71.72
C GLY A 31 -2.95 20.69 -71.08
N LYS A 32 -2.09 21.72 -71.05
CA LYS A 32 -0.96 21.78 -70.13
C LYS A 32 -1.51 21.96 -68.72
N LEU A 33 -1.83 20.86 -68.05
CA LEU A 33 -2.25 20.87 -66.65
C LEU A 33 -1.10 21.41 -65.80
N LYS A 34 -1.33 22.52 -65.11
CA LYS A 34 -0.38 23.03 -64.11
C LYS A 34 -0.39 22.05 -62.94
N TYR A 35 0.75 21.45 -62.63
CA TYR A 35 0.93 20.40 -61.61
C TYR A 35 0.46 20.75 -60.18
N ASN A 36 0.10 22.02 -59.93
CA ASN A 36 -0.09 22.56 -58.60
C ASN A 36 -1.54 22.47 -58.08
N GLN A 37 -2.47 21.89 -58.83
CA GLN A 37 -3.90 21.80 -58.46
C GLN A 37 -4.48 20.39 -58.61
N LEU A 38 -3.71 19.36 -58.25
CA LEU A 38 -4.24 18.00 -58.23
C LEU A 38 -5.10 17.79 -56.98
N HIS A 39 -6.33 17.31 -57.15
CA HIS A 39 -7.20 16.97 -56.02
C HIS A 39 -6.60 15.80 -55.22
N PRO A 40 -6.74 15.76 -53.88
CA PRO A 40 -6.16 14.68 -53.06
C PRO A 40 -6.58 13.27 -53.48
N ASN A 41 -7.81 13.09 -53.98
CA ASN A 41 -8.30 11.79 -54.45
C ASN A 41 -7.59 11.33 -55.73
N ASP A 42 -7.29 12.25 -56.65
CA ASP A 42 -6.61 11.92 -57.91
C ASP A 42 -5.13 11.60 -57.67
N ARG A 43 -4.53 12.18 -56.64
CA ARG A 43 -3.17 11.84 -56.19
C ARG A 43 -3.03 10.37 -55.80
N ALA A 44 -4.09 9.75 -55.27
CA ALA A 44 -4.07 8.34 -54.94
C ALA A 44 -4.08 7.45 -56.20
N LEU A 45 -4.79 7.88 -57.25
CA LEU A 45 -4.90 7.17 -58.53
C LEU A 45 -3.61 7.21 -59.36
N LEU A 46 -2.79 8.25 -59.17
CA LEU A 46 -1.47 8.37 -59.81
C LEU A 46 -0.36 7.55 -59.13
N ARG A 47 -0.67 6.80 -58.06
CA ARG A 47 0.32 5.93 -57.40
C ARG A 47 0.52 4.64 -58.18
N ASP A 48 1.78 4.23 -58.32
CA ASP A 48 2.11 2.94 -58.91
C ASP A 48 1.58 1.78 -58.04
N ALA A 49 1.10 0.71 -58.67
CA ALA A 49 0.37 -0.39 -58.03
C ALA A 49 1.20 -1.14 -56.97
N GLY A 50 2.54 -1.01 -57.00
CA GLY A 50 3.46 -1.63 -56.05
C GLY A 50 3.78 -0.79 -54.79
N ILE A 51 3.55 0.52 -54.79
CA ILE A 51 4.06 1.42 -53.74
C ILE A 51 3.18 1.45 -52.47
N GLY A 52 1.95 0.95 -52.55
CA GLY A 52 0.95 1.07 -51.48
C GLY A 52 0.93 -0.07 -50.45
N LYS A 53 1.64 -1.19 -50.68
CA LYS A 53 1.53 -2.41 -49.86
C LYS A 53 2.67 -2.60 -48.85
N ILE A 54 3.18 -1.52 -48.29
CA ILE A 54 4.11 -1.63 -47.15
C ILE A 54 3.25 -1.76 -45.90
N SER A 55 3.12 -2.98 -45.38
CA SER A 55 2.51 -3.24 -44.08
C SER A 55 3.30 -2.48 -43.03
N LYS A 56 2.72 -1.40 -42.49
CA LYS A 56 3.31 -0.60 -41.42
C LYS A 56 3.20 -1.26 -40.05
N ASN A 57 2.51 -2.39 -39.97
CA ASN A 57 2.27 -3.09 -38.73
C ASN A 57 3.35 -4.16 -38.58
N GLU A 58 4.18 -4.02 -37.54
CA GLU A 58 5.05 -5.09 -37.08
C GLU A 58 4.17 -6.31 -36.75
N PRO A 59 4.54 -7.53 -37.16
CA PRO A 59 3.80 -8.72 -36.77
C PRO A 59 3.86 -8.87 -35.25
N GLU A 60 2.70 -8.83 -34.60
CA GLU A 60 2.52 -8.91 -33.15
C GLU A 60 2.75 -10.35 -32.68
N VAL A 61 4.02 -10.73 -32.68
CA VAL A 61 4.48 -12.09 -32.42
C VAL A 61 5.22 -12.10 -31.11
N SER A 62 4.70 -12.82 -30.11
CA SER A 62 5.22 -12.83 -28.74
C SER A 62 6.66 -13.33 -28.60
N PHE A 63 7.14 -14.12 -29.56
CA PHE A 63 8.54 -14.60 -29.57
C PHE A 63 9.52 -13.63 -30.24
N LEU A 64 9.03 -12.69 -31.05
CA LEU A 64 9.88 -11.77 -31.79
C LEU A 64 10.05 -10.48 -30.99
N ARG A 65 11.19 -10.35 -30.30
CA ARG A 65 11.52 -9.11 -29.58
C ARG A 65 12.10 -8.08 -30.53
N ARG A 66 11.84 -6.79 -30.24
CA ARG A 66 12.53 -5.69 -30.92
C ARG A 66 14.02 -5.73 -30.58
N THR A 67 14.85 -5.39 -31.56
CA THR A 67 16.30 -5.23 -31.38
C THR A 67 16.58 -3.98 -30.53
N GLU A 68 17.38 -4.12 -29.48
CA GLU A 68 17.93 -2.98 -28.75
C GLU A 68 19.17 -2.46 -29.50
N TYR A 69 19.27 -1.14 -29.67
CA TYR A 69 20.46 -0.51 -30.21
C TYR A 69 21.38 -0.10 -29.08
N ILE A 70 22.69 -0.21 -29.30
CA ILE A 70 23.72 0.28 -28.36
C ILE A 70 23.48 1.78 -28.16
N SER A 71 23.08 2.19 -26.96
CA SER A 71 22.91 3.59 -26.59
C SER A 71 23.99 3.97 -25.58
N ASP A 72 24.54 5.18 -25.69
CA ASP A 72 25.65 5.68 -24.87
C ASP A 72 25.29 5.87 -23.37
N ARG A 73 24.05 5.58 -22.97
CA ARG A 73 23.64 5.59 -21.56
C ARG A 73 23.57 4.14 -21.06
N PRO A 74 24.56 3.67 -20.30
CA PRO A 74 24.44 2.36 -19.69
C PRO A 74 23.19 2.34 -18.81
N LEU A 75 22.41 1.27 -18.89
CA LEU A 75 21.26 1.06 -18.04
C LEU A 75 21.73 1.19 -16.58
N SER A 76 21.22 2.19 -15.87
CA SER A 76 21.27 2.25 -14.41
C SER A 76 20.40 1.11 -13.88
N LYS A 77 20.96 -0.11 -13.90
CA LYS A 77 20.37 -1.30 -13.34
C LYS A 77 20.85 -1.38 -11.90
N GLY A 78 19.89 -1.46 -10.97
CA GLY A 78 20.10 -1.54 -9.53
C GLY A 78 21.12 -2.61 -9.16
N GLY A 79 22.35 -2.16 -8.96
CA GLY A 79 23.50 -2.92 -8.53
C GLY A 79 24.47 -1.93 -7.89
N ASN A 80 24.86 -2.26 -6.68
CA ASN A 80 25.66 -1.45 -5.78
C ASN A 80 26.83 -0.71 -6.46
N ASN A 81 26.99 0.56 -6.07
CA ASN A 81 28.25 1.27 -5.97
C ASN A 81 29.17 1.25 -7.19
N LEU A 82 28.96 2.10 -8.21
CA LEU A 82 30.08 2.55 -9.06
C LEU A 82 29.83 3.79 -9.95
N ASN A 83 28.63 4.38 -9.97
CA ASN A 83 28.37 5.63 -10.73
C ASN A 83 28.01 6.83 -9.84
N THR A 84 28.25 6.76 -8.54
CA THR A 84 28.05 7.90 -7.64
C THR A 84 29.20 8.90 -7.72
N ALA A 85 30.38 8.53 -8.21
CA ALA A 85 31.55 9.43 -8.20
C ALA A 85 31.33 10.74 -8.97
N THR A 86 30.63 10.76 -10.11
CA THR A 86 30.49 12.00 -10.91
C THR A 86 29.35 12.91 -10.43
N GLU A 87 28.30 12.36 -9.81
CA GLU A 87 27.28 13.18 -9.12
C GLU A 87 27.75 13.58 -7.72
N GLU A 88 28.45 12.72 -6.97
CA GLU A 88 29.09 13.07 -5.70
C GLU A 88 30.15 14.15 -5.89
N ILE A 89 30.90 14.17 -6.99
CA ILE A 89 31.85 15.27 -7.25
C ILE A 89 31.10 16.58 -7.53
N LYS A 90 29.98 16.57 -8.27
CA LYS A 90 29.17 17.80 -8.48
C LYS A 90 28.40 18.25 -7.25
N VAL A 91 27.98 17.32 -6.40
CA VAL A 91 27.35 17.61 -5.10
C VAL A 91 28.40 18.09 -4.10
N LYS A 92 29.59 17.47 -4.06
CA LYS A 92 30.74 17.94 -3.25
C LYS A 92 31.28 19.28 -3.73
N GLU A 93 31.31 19.58 -5.02
CA GLU A 93 31.70 20.90 -5.56
C GLU A 93 30.67 21.99 -5.29
N LYS A 94 29.41 21.62 -5.06
CA LYS A 94 28.37 22.54 -4.58
C LYS A 94 28.41 22.70 -3.06
N LEU A 95 28.68 21.63 -2.31
CA LEU A 95 28.89 21.67 -0.86
C LEU A 95 30.16 22.44 -0.50
N SER A 96 31.23 22.34 -1.29
CA SER A 96 32.52 22.99 -1.02
C SER A 96 32.58 24.47 -1.39
N LYS A 97 31.56 25.01 -2.07
CA LYS A 97 31.54 26.42 -2.48
C LYS A 97 30.79 27.33 -1.52
N ASP A 98 29.88 26.80 -0.71
CA ASP A 98 29.18 27.56 0.32
C ASP A 98 28.91 26.63 1.52
N GLU A 99 29.97 26.28 2.27
CA GLU A 99 29.82 25.67 3.59
C GLU A 99 29.32 26.73 4.57
N HIS A 100 28.03 27.08 4.46
CA HIS A 100 27.36 27.87 5.47
C HIS A 100 27.01 26.97 6.66
N PHE A 101 28.02 26.60 7.44
CA PHE A 101 27.85 26.09 8.81
C PHE A 101 27.47 27.21 9.80
N ASP A 102 27.24 28.43 9.32
CA ASP A 102 26.75 29.54 10.12
C ASP A 102 25.31 29.29 10.57
N ALA A 103 25.00 29.66 11.81
CA ALA A 103 23.70 29.39 12.42
C ALA A 103 22.56 30.09 11.65
N ASP A 104 22.80 31.32 11.17
CA ASP A 104 21.81 32.11 10.45
C ASP A 104 21.46 31.47 9.10
N SER A 105 22.45 30.93 8.38
CA SER A 105 22.21 30.26 7.12
C SER A 105 21.55 28.89 7.29
N GLN A 106 21.91 28.14 8.36
CA GLN A 106 21.20 26.91 8.71
C GLN A 106 19.72 27.19 8.98
N LEU A 107 19.42 28.23 9.75
CA LEU A 107 18.05 28.66 10.02
C LEU A 107 17.32 29.02 8.72
N GLN A 108 17.94 29.80 7.85
CA GLN A 108 17.34 30.17 6.56
C GLN A 108 17.04 28.94 5.69
N ASN A 109 17.96 27.96 5.64
CA ASN A 109 17.74 26.71 4.89
C ASN A 109 16.60 25.88 5.48
N VAL A 110 16.48 25.85 6.81
CA VAL A 110 15.36 25.19 7.50
C VAL A 110 14.05 25.88 7.15
N GLU A 111 13.97 27.21 7.25
CA GLU A 111 12.77 27.99 6.92
C GLU A 111 12.37 27.85 5.43
N GLU A 112 13.34 27.86 4.52
CA GLU A 112 13.12 27.63 3.10
C GLU A 112 12.54 26.22 2.87
N SER A 113 13.06 25.19 3.55
CA SER A 113 12.55 23.82 3.43
C SER A 113 11.08 23.70 3.84
N PHE A 114 10.67 24.37 4.93
CA PHE A 114 9.27 24.41 5.37
C PHE A 114 8.38 25.20 4.40
N THR A 115 8.91 26.29 3.83
CA THR A 115 8.19 27.11 2.85
C THR A 115 7.93 26.30 1.57
N VAL A 116 8.96 25.65 1.01
CA VAL A 116 8.86 24.80 -0.17
C VAL A 116 7.94 23.61 0.07
N ALA A 117 8.03 22.96 1.24
CA ALA A 117 7.16 21.86 1.62
C ALA A 117 5.68 22.31 1.67
N ASN A 118 5.38 23.47 2.26
CA ASN A 118 4.03 24.01 2.33
C ASN A 118 3.48 24.40 0.95
N GLU A 119 4.29 25.03 0.09
CA GLU A 119 3.89 25.34 -1.29
C GLU A 119 3.56 24.07 -2.07
N SER A 120 4.37 23.01 -1.90
CA SER A 120 4.17 21.71 -2.55
C SER A 120 2.89 20.99 -2.09
N LEU A 121 2.40 21.30 -0.87
CA LEU A 121 1.16 20.74 -0.35
C LEU A 121 -0.06 21.28 -1.10
N TYR A 122 -0.04 22.56 -1.50
CA TYR A 122 -1.16 23.21 -2.21
C TYR A 122 -1.04 23.12 -3.73
N ASP A 123 0.17 23.21 -4.30
CA ASP A 123 0.39 23.19 -5.75
C ASP A 123 1.19 21.97 -6.24
N LEU A 124 0.46 20.90 -6.54
CA LEU A 124 1.04 19.64 -7.05
C LEU A 124 1.68 19.77 -8.45
N LYS A 125 1.42 20.86 -9.19
CA LYS A 125 1.96 21.04 -10.56
C LYS A 125 3.43 21.44 -10.54
N ASN A 126 3.89 22.06 -9.46
CA ASN A 126 5.27 22.48 -9.29
C ASN A 126 6.19 21.29 -8.97
N ILE A 127 5.62 20.22 -8.41
CA ILE A 127 6.36 18.99 -8.08
C ILE A 127 6.67 18.20 -9.35
N LYS A 128 7.96 18.03 -9.63
CA LYS A 128 8.47 17.20 -10.74
C LYS A 128 9.36 16.10 -10.20
N HIS A 129 9.22 14.91 -10.75
CA HIS A 129 10.10 13.80 -10.36
C HIS A 129 11.56 14.12 -10.78
N PRO A 130 12.56 13.90 -9.91
CA PRO A 130 13.95 14.31 -10.14
C PRO A 130 14.56 13.69 -11.41
N LYS A 131 14.37 12.38 -11.61
CA LYS A 131 14.84 11.66 -12.81
C LYS A 131 13.86 11.73 -13.99
N LYS A 132 12.55 11.50 -13.76
CA LYS A 132 11.51 11.37 -14.80
C LYS A 132 10.58 12.60 -14.82
N LYS A 133 11.04 13.72 -15.39
CA LYS A 133 10.34 15.02 -15.38
C LYS A 133 8.93 15.05 -16.01
N HIS A 134 8.53 14.01 -16.75
CA HIS A 134 7.19 13.90 -17.32
C HIS A 134 6.15 13.37 -16.32
N LEU A 135 6.60 12.79 -15.19
CA LEU A 135 5.71 12.33 -14.13
C LEU A 135 5.18 13.51 -13.32
N ARG A 136 3.92 13.40 -12.90
CA ARG A 136 3.21 14.40 -12.07
C ARG A 136 2.83 13.77 -10.74
N ALA A 137 2.88 14.54 -9.66
CA ALA A 137 2.44 14.10 -8.34
C ALA A 137 0.91 13.92 -8.33
N VAL A 138 0.45 12.84 -7.70
CA VAL A 138 -0.99 12.52 -7.56
C VAL A 138 -1.53 13.07 -6.24
N ASN A 139 -0.82 12.81 -5.15
CA ASN A 139 -1.18 13.23 -3.80
C ASN A 139 0.11 13.58 -3.03
N THR A 140 -0.04 14.46 -2.05
CA THR A 140 0.99 14.83 -1.08
C THR A 140 0.43 14.63 0.33
N TRP A 141 1.25 14.10 1.23
CA TRP A 141 0.91 13.93 2.64
C TRP A 141 1.98 14.65 3.48
N PRO A 142 1.60 15.62 4.32
CA PRO A 142 2.52 16.22 5.28
C PRO A 142 2.87 15.17 6.34
N LEU A 143 4.16 15.05 6.63
CA LEU A 143 4.71 14.13 7.63
C LEU A 143 4.86 14.87 8.96
N LEU A 144 4.11 14.46 9.99
CA LEU A 144 4.08 15.11 11.30
C LEU A 144 4.25 14.08 12.44
N PRO A 145 4.83 14.45 13.59
CA PRO A 145 4.78 13.60 14.76
C PRO A 145 3.34 13.52 15.29
N ASP A 146 2.91 12.36 15.74
CA ASP A 146 1.60 12.22 16.40
C ASP A 146 1.67 12.69 17.85
N THR A 147 1.14 13.88 18.12
CA THR A 147 1.13 14.45 19.48
C THR A 147 0.31 13.64 20.48
N SER A 148 -0.64 12.81 20.03
CA SER A 148 -1.48 12.02 20.93
C SER A 148 -0.79 10.79 21.48
N MET A 149 0.24 10.31 20.78
CA MET A 149 0.91 9.03 21.05
C MET A 149 2.39 9.22 21.39
N LEU A 150 2.83 10.46 21.61
CA LEU A 150 4.23 10.78 21.93
C LEU A 150 4.72 10.12 23.22
N ASP A 151 3.82 9.89 24.18
CA ASP A 151 4.18 9.28 25.47
C ASP A 151 4.33 7.75 25.37
N ASN A 152 3.93 7.16 24.25
CA ASN A 152 3.99 5.71 24.03
C ASN A 152 5.31 5.29 23.36
N VAL A 153 5.85 4.15 23.78
CA VAL A 153 7.03 3.53 23.18
C VAL A 153 6.59 2.44 22.21
N PHE A 154 6.99 2.58 20.95
CA PHE A 154 6.68 1.60 19.91
C PHE A 154 7.84 0.63 19.70
N LEU A 155 7.52 -0.65 19.58
CA LEU A 155 8.46 -1.74 19.36
C LEU A 155 8.02 -2.58 18.17
N ASN A 156 8.98 -3.08 17.40
CA ASN A 156 8.73 -3.97 16.26
C ASN A 156 8.68 -5.42 16.74
N LEU A 157 7.50 -6.01 16.77
CA LEU A 157 7.29 -7.39 17.21
C LEU A 157 7.39 -8.36 16.02
N ARG A 158 8.29 -9.35 16.11
CA ARG A 158 8.50 -10.35 15.06
C ARG A 158 8.43 -11.77 15.60
N PHE A 159 7.49 -12.55 15.05
CA PHE A 159 7.41 -13.99 15.30
C PHE A 159 8.46 -14.77 14.50
N MET A 160 9.30 -15.56 15.19
CA MET A 160 10.37 -16.36 14.59
C MET A 160 10.09 -17.86 14.59
N GLY A 161 10.42 -18.52 13.47
CA GLY A 161 10.46 -19.97 13.37
C GLY A 161 9.11 -20.64 13.66
N SER A 162 9.07 -21.47 14.71
CA SER A 162 7.88 -22.23 15.12
C SER A 162 6.75 -21.37 15.66
N ALA A 163 7.02 -20.13 16.08
CA ALA A 163 6.02 -19.16 16.51
C ALA A 163 5.38 -18.38 15.34
N SER A 164 5.72 -18.68 14.09
CA SER A 164 5.25 -17.92 12.93
C SER A 164 3.72 -17.99 12.76
N ILE A 165 3.09 -16.82 12.66
CA ILE A 165 1.64 -16.68 12.57
C ILE A 165 1.03 -17.42 11.37
N ASN A 166 1.71 -17.38 10.22
CA ASN A 166 1.26 -18.06 9.00
C ASN A 166 1.17 -19.57 9.19
N ARG A 167 2.05 -20.15 10.01
CA ARG A 167 2.02 -21.57 10.32
C ARG A 167 0.81 -21.89 11.20
N GLU A 168 0.52 -21.06 12.19
CA GLU A 168 -0.65 -21.22 13.04
C GLU A 168 -1.95 -21.11 12.25
N LEU A 169 -2.04 -20.11 11.37
CA LEU A 169 -3.19 -19.88 10.49
C LEU A 169 -3.42 -21.09 9.58
N ASN A 170 -2.36 -21.69 9.02
CA ASN A 170 -2.47 -22.92 8.23
C ASN A 170 -2.93 -24.13 9.06
N ASN A 171 -2.45 -24.27 10.30
CA ASN A 171 -2.89 -25.34 11.19
C ASN A 171 -4.36 -25.20 11.58
N LEU A 172 -4.81 -23.99 11.90
CA LEU A 172 -6.22 -23.69 12.19
C LEU A 172 -7.10 -23.96 10.97
N LYS A 173 -6.68 -23.52 9.77
CA LYS A 173 -7.36 -23.84 8.51
C LYS A 173 -7.48 -25.35 8.29
N GLN A 174 -6.43 -26.13 8.56
CA GLN A 174 -6.44 -27.58 8.41
C GLN A 174 -7.37 -28.25 9.44
N GLN A 175 -7.34 -27.82 10.70
CA GLN A 175 -8.23 -28.35 11.75
C GLN A 175 -9.70 -28.07 11.42
N GLN A 176 -10.01 -26.85 10.96
CA GLN A 176 -11.36 -26.49 10.58
C GLN A 176 -11.81 -27.18 9.30
N GLN A 177 -10.92 -27.47 8.34
CA GLN A 177 -11.27 -28.30 7.17
C GLN A 177 -11.64 -29.74 7.55
N GLN A 178 -11.02 -30.29 8.60
CA GLN A 178 -11.41 -31.60 9.13
C GLN A 178 -12.79 -31.54 9.80
N GLN A 179 -13.08 -30.44 10.52
CA GLN A 179 -14.39 -30.20 11.16
C GLN A 179 -15.48 -29.77 10.16
N GLN A 180 -15.12 -29.20 9.01
CA GLN A 180 -16.04 -28.80 7.93
C GLN A 180 -16.73 -29.99 7.26
N GLN A 181 -16.20 -31.21 7.43
CA GLN A 181 -16.95 -32.42 7.05
C GLN A 181 -18.21 -32.59 7.91
N GLN A 182 -18.36 -31.84 9.01
CA GLN A 182 -19.50 -31.87 9.92
C GLN A 182 -20.31 -30.56 9.96
N ASN A 183 -19.70 -29.39 9.74
CA ASN A 183 -20.39 -28.08 9.74
C ASN A 183 -20.00 -27.22 8.52
N ASP A 184 -20.99 -26.67 7.79
CA ASP A 184 -20.81 -25.89 6.55
C ASP A 184 -20.12 -24.51 6.71
N LYS A 185 -19.52 -24.18 7.86
CA LYS A 185 -18.89 -22.87 8.09
C LYS A 185 -17.42 -22.86 7.65
N LYS A 186 -17.10 -21.91 6.78
CA LYS A 186 -15.74 -21.61 6.31
C LYS A 186 -15.00 -20.77 7.36
N PHE A 187 -13.70 -20.98 7.52
CA PHE A 187 -12.84 -20.14 8.36
C PHE A 187 -12.80 -18.69 7.86
N ASP A 188 -13.13 -17.73 8.74
CA ASP A 188 -13.04 -16.31 8.45
C ASP A 188 -11.66 -15.75 8.80
N GLU A 189 -10.76 -15.77 7.81
CA GLU A 189 -9.39 -15.25 7.91
C GLU A 189 -9.34 -13.77 8.34
N LYS A 190 -10.31 -12.97 7.90
CA LYS A 190 -10.38 -11.55 8.27
C LYS A 190 -10.66 -11.33 9.76
N LEU A 191 -11.48 -12.18 10.36
CA LEU A 191 -11.82 -12.06 11.79
C LEU A 191 -10.62 -12.45 12.65
N PHE A 192 -9.89 -13.49 12.22
CA PHE A 192 -8.62 -13.89 12.83
C PHE A 192 -7.58 -12.77 12.78
N ASP A 193 -7.40 -12.14 11.61
CA ASP A 193 -6.46 -11.03 11.46
C ASP A 193 -6.85 -9.83 12.35
N ARG A 194 -8.15 -9.51 12.44
CA ARG A 194 -8.67 -8.45 13.34
C ARG A 194 -8.41 -8.76 14.81
N ALA A 195 -8.68 -9.99 15.24
CA ALA A 195 -8.44 -10.44 16.62
C ALA A 195 -6.95 -10.44 16.98
N LEU A 196 -6.08 -10.67 15.99
CA LEU A 196 -4.64 -10.60 16.17
C LEU A 196 -4.14 -9.15 16.30
N GLU A 197 -4.66 -8.24 15.48
CA GLU A 197 -4.32 -6.80 15.59
C GLU A 197 -4.78 -6.20 16.92
N SER A 198 -5.88 -6.69 17.49
CA SER A 198 -6.39 -6.27 18.80
C SER A 198 -5.83 -7.07 19.98
N SER A 199 -4.91 -8.00 19.75
CA SER A 199 -4.34 -8.85 20.80
C SER A 199 -3.41 -8.10 21.76
N LEU A 200 -3.35 -8.55 23.00
CA LEU A 200 -2.50 -7.99 24.05
C LEU A 200 -1.29 -8.90 24.29
N PHE A 201 -0.11 -8.29 24.39
CA PHE A 201 1.13 -8.96 24.78
C PHE A 201 1.55 -8.46 26.16
N LYS A 202 1.60 -9.37 27.13
CA LYS A 202 2.00 -9.05 28.50
C LYS A 202 3.38 -9.65 28.78
N PRO A 203 4.42 -8.83 29.05
CA PRO A 203 5.69 -9.35 29.52
C PRO A 203 5.54 -9.84 30.97
N ILE A 204 5.93 -11.09 31.21
CA ILE A 204 5.97 -11.72 32.53
C ILE A 204 7.43 -11.92 32.91
N LYS A 205 7.77 -11.53 34.14
CA LYS A 205 9.09 -11.76 34.73
C LYS A 205 8.87 -12.59 35.98
N SER A 206 9.23 -13.86 35.91
CA SER A 206 9.26 -14.77 37.05
C SER A 206 10.71 -15.11 37.39
N GLU A 207 10.94 -15.79 38.52
CA GLU A 207 12.27 -16.28 38.89
C GLU A 207 12.82 -17.29 37.86
N GLY A 208 11.93 -18.03 37.19
CA GLY A 208 12.25 -18.98 36.12
C GLY A 208 12.57 -18.37 34.75
N GLY A 209 12.29 -17.08 34.51
CA GLY A 209 12.61 -16.44 33.23
C GLY A 209 11.77 -15.23 32.85
N GLU A 210 12.07 -14.68 31.66
CA GLU A 210 11.31 -13.61 31.03
C GLU A 210 10.65 -14.10 29.74
N TRP A 211 9.32 -14.15 29.72
CA TRP A 211 8.52 -14.50 28.54
C TRP A 211 7.41 -13.47 28.31
N ILE A 212 6.77 -13.55 27.15
CA ILE A 212 5.61 -12.74 26.82
C ILE A 212 4.40 -13.66 26.62
N SER A 213 3.31 -13.39 27.32
CA SER A 213 2.06 -14.09 27.16
C SER A 213 1.17 -13.32 26.21
N MET A 214 0.65 -14.02 25.20
CA MET A 214 -0.32 -13.47 24.26
C MET A 214 -1.74 -13.73 24.75
N TYR A 215 -2.55 -12.70 24.75
CA TYR A 215 -3.97 -12.76 25.05
C TYR A 215 -4.75 -12.25 23.84
N SER A 216 -5.71 -13.01 23.35
CA SER A 216 -6.56 -12.60 22.23
C SER A 216 -8.03 -12.78 22.57
N LEU A 217 -8.90 -12.07 21.84
CA LEU A 217 -10.32 -12.41 21.84
C LEU A 217 -10.49 -13.76 21.12
N ASP A 218 -11.45 -14.57 21.59
CA ASP A 218 -11.65 -15.91 21.05
C ASP A 218 -12.36 -15.83 19.69
N ALA A 219 -11.59 -16.05 18.62
CA ALA A 219 -12.09 -16.16 17.25
C ALA A 219 -12.43 -17.63 16.87
N THR A 220 -12.16 -18.60 17.75
CA THR A 220 -12.11 -20.02 17.40
C THR A 220 -13.32 -20.82 17.86
N ASN A 221 -14.01 -20.38 18.92
CA ASN A 221 -15.24 -21.03 19.41
C ASN A 221 -16.48 -20.55 18.65
N THR A 222 -16.54 -20.75 17.34
CA THR A 222 -17.75 -20.53 16.53
C THR A 222 -18.67 -21.76 16.57
N SER A 223 -19.07 -22.19 17.76
CA SER A 223 -19.95 -23.35 17.97
C SER A 223 -21.39 -22.94 18.30
N THR A 224 -22.11 -22.55 17.25
CA THR A 224 -23.59 -22.58 17.11
C THR A 224 -24.46 -21.92 18.21
N THR A 225 -23.91 -21.14 19.13
CA THR A 225 -24.68 -20.56 20.25
C THR A 225 -24.90 -19.06 20.02
N ALA A 226 -26.03 -18.51 20.47
CA ALA A 226 -26.40 -17.11 20.27
C ALA A 226 -25.33 -16.10 20.77
N ASN A 227 -24.50 -16.51 21.74
CA ASN A 227 -23.40 -15.75 22.31
C ASN A 227 -22.18 -15.59 21.37
N ASP A 228 -22.14 -16.32 20.24
CA ASP A 228 -20.99 -16.31 19.32
C ASP A 228 -21.00 -15.08 18.42
N ASN A 229 -22.18 -14.60 18.04
CA ASN A 229 -22.33 -13.36 17.27
C ASN A 229 -21.82 -12.16 18.09
N ASP A 230 -22.05 -12.19 19.40
CA ASP A 230 -21.62 -11.14 20.31
C ASP A 230 -20.08 -11.03 20.35
N ASN A 231 -19.35 -12.16 20.26
CA ASN A 231 -17.88 -12.15 20.24
C ASN A 231 -17.32 -11.62 18.91
N GLU A 232 -17.92 -11.98 17.77
CA GLU A 232 -17.52 -11.46 16.46
C GLU A 232 -17.79 -9.94 16.37
N GLU A 233 -18.92 -9.49 16.89
CA GLU A 233 -19.25 -8.06 16.99
C GLU A 233 -18.28 -7.33 17.93
N GLN A 234 -17.93 -7.89 19.08
CA GLN A 234 -16.92 -7.33 19.99
C GLN A 234 -15.53 -7.19 19.35
N ILE A 235 -15.09 -8.19 18.58
CA ILE A 235 -13.81 -8.13 17.85
C ILE A 235 -13.84 -7.00 16.82
N ASN A 236 -14.94 -6.89 16.07
CA ASN A 236 -15.08 -5.86 15.04
C ASN A 236 -15.20 -4.46 15.62
N ASP A 237 -15.93 -4.30 16.73
CA ASP A 237 -16.10 -3.05 17.46
C ASP A 237 -14.77 -2.58 18.08
N LEU A 238 -14.06 -3.48 18.77
CA LEU A 238 -12.73 -3.17 19.30
C LEU A 238 -11.74 -2.79 18.18
N TYR A 239 -11.76 -3.53 17.08
CA TYR A 239 -10.95 -3.22 15.91
C TYR A 239 -11.28 -1.84 15.33
N GLU A 240 -12.56 -1.53 15.15
CA GLU A 240 -13.01 -0.24 14.64
C GLU A 240 -12.61 0.91 15.58
N LYS A 241 -12.68 0.70 16.90
CA LYS A 241 -12.23 1.66 17.91
C LYS A 241 -10.72 1.90 17.87
N LEU A 242 -9.90 0.86 17.84
CA LEU A 242 -8.44 0.98 17.74
C LEU A 242 -7.98 1.67 16.45
N HIS A 243 -8.70 1.45 15.34
CA HIS A 243 -8.42 2.09 14.05
C HIS A 243 -9.12 3.43 13.87
N SER A 244 -10.00 3.81 14.80
CA SER A 244 -10.71 5.09 14.78
C SER A 244 -9.73 6.24 14.89
N THR A 245 -9.99 7.30 14.12
CA THR A 245 -9.25 8.57 14.19
C THR A 245 -9.95 9.60 15.08
N LYS A 246 -11.03 9.18 15.76
CA LYS A 246 -11.71 10.03 16.74
C LYS A 246 -10.85 10.07 17.99
N LYS A 247 -10.63 11.29 18.50
CA LYS A 247 -9.93 11.49 19.77
C LYS A 247 -10.81 10.90 20.88
N GLU A 248 -10.35 9.84 21.53
CA GLU A 248 -11.01 9.33 22.73
C GLU A 248 -11.00 10.42 23.79
N GLN A 249 -12.17 10.70 24.35
CA GLN A 249 -12.25 11.53 25.54
C GLN A 249 -11.99 10.59 26.72
N PRO A 250 -11.13 10.97 27.68
CA PRO A 250 -10.98 10.18 28.88
C PRO A 250 -12.37 10.05 29.52
N ILE A 251 -12.81 8.82 29.71
CA ILE A 251 -14.08 8.53 30.38
C ILE A 251 -13.98 9.16 31.76
N ASN A 252 -14.86 10.11 32.07
CA ASN A 252 -14.94 10.67 33.41
C ASN A 252 -15.50 9.56 34.30
N LEU A 253 -14.62 8.90 35.06
CA LEU A 253 -14.94 7.80 35.99
C LEU A 253 -16.00 8.16 37.06
N LEU A 254 -16.46 9.41 37.10
CA LEU A 254 -17.42 9.96 38.05
C LEU A 254 -18.79 10.26 37.43
N ASP A 255 -18.91 10.27 36.10
CA ASP A 255 -20.12 10.72 35.38
C ASP A 255 -20.92 9.58 34.72
N GLU A 256 -20.36 8.36 34.65
CA GLU A 256 -21.00 7.20 34.03
C GLU A 256 -21.23 6.06 35.04
N ASP A 257 -22.47 5.54 35.06
CA ASP A 257 -22.83 4.34 35.84
C ASP A 257 -21.99 3.15 35.36
N GLU A 258 -21.54 2.29 36.28
CA GLU A 258 -20.64 1.14 36.02
C GLU A 258 -21.14 0.18 34.92
N GLU A 259 -22.44 0.21 34.59
CA GLU A 259 -23.10 -0.54 33.53
C GLU A 259 -22.78 -0.05 32.09
N SER A 260 -22.26 1.17 31.88
CA SER A 260 -21.90 1.67 30.54
C SER A 260 -20.43 1.48 30.17
N LEU A 261 -19.61 0.89 31.05
CA LEU A 261 -18.21 0.58 30.75
C LEU A 261 -18.12 -0.69 29.89
N GLU A 262 -17.82 -0.49 28.62
CA GLU A 262 -17.57 -1.57 27.67
C GLU A 262 -16.37 -2.43 28.14
N THR A 263 -16.65 -3.68 28.51
CA THR A 263 -15.63 -4.61 29.02
C THR A 263 -15.36 -5.70 28.01
N TYR A 264 -14.11 -5.83 27.57
CA TYR A 264 -13.66 -6.89 26.66
C TYR A 264 -12.93 -8.00 27.44
N LYS A 265 -13.32 -9.26 27.22
CA LYS A 265 -12.69 -10.41 27.87
C LYS A 265 -11.63 -11.01 26.95
N PHE A 266 -10.38 -10.98 27.39
CA PHE A 266 -9.25 -11.56 26.67
C PHE A 266 -8.94 -12.95 27.22
N LYS A 267 -8.75 -13.92 26.33
CA LYS A 267 -8.35 -15.29 26.67
C LYS A 267 -6.86 -15.47 26.47
N TYR A 268 -6.21 -16.12 27.42
CA TYR A 268 -4.83 -16.55 27.28
C TYR A 268 -4.69 -17.51 26.09
N THR A 269 -3.71 -17.28 25.23
CA THR A 269 -3.43 -18.18 24.11
C THR A 269 -2.14 -18.96 24.32
N LYS A 270 -1.00 -18.26 24.40
CA LYS A 270 0.34 -18.88 24.38
C LYS A 270 1.40 -18.01 25.05
N ASN A 271 2.43 -18.66 25.57
CA ASN A 271 3.69 -18.07 26.00
C ASN A 271 4.73 -18.07 24.88
N TYR A 272 5.52 -17.00 24.80
CA TYR A 272 6.64 -16.86 23.87
C TYR A 272 7.89 -16.35 24.58
N ASP A 273 9.04 -16.94 24.26
CA ASP A 273 10.35 -16.42 24.66
C ASP A 273 10.63 -15.10 23.98
N MET A 274 11.06 -14.11 24.77
CA MET A 274 11.39 -12.78 24.27
C MET A 274 12.88 -12.61 24.07
N THR A 275 13.27 -12.13 22.88
CA THR A 275 14.63 -11.62 22.62
C THR A 275 14.55 -10.18 22.16
N TYR A 276 15.05 -9.25 22.99
CA TYR A 276 14.98 -7.82 22.73
C TYR A 276 16.28 -7.30 22.09
N GLN A 277 16.15 -6.57 20.98
CA GLN A 277 17.22 -5.90 20.26
C GLN A 277 16.92 -4.39 20.20
N PRO A 278 17.55 -3.56 21.04
CA PRO A 278 17.39 -2.11 20.96
C PRO A 278 18.09 -1.55 19.72
N PHE A 279 17.58 -0.45 19.16
CA PHE A 279 18.30 0.30 18.12
C PHE A 279 19.38 1.18 18.74
N GLU A 280 20.51 1.32 18.02
CA GLU A 280 21.65 2.14 18.49
C GLU A 280 21.43 3.63 18.25
N HIS A 281 20.57 3.97 17.29
CA HIS A 281 20.31 5.35 16.88
C HIS A 281 18.83 5.68 17.02
N GLU A 282 18.56 6.90 17.50
CA GLU A 282 17.22 7.46 17.51
C GLU A 282 16.71 7.59 16.07
N ASN A 283 15.46 7.18 15.83
CA ASN A 283 14.78 7.25 14.53
C ASN A 283 15.40 6.37 13.42
N GLU A 284 16.05 5.25 13.76
CA GLU A 284 16.52 4.28 12.76
C GLU A 284 15.35 3.66 11.98
N GLU A 285 14.29 3.26 12.69
CA GLU A 285 13.03 2.81 12.11
C GLU A 285 11.88 3.76 12.49
N LEU A 286 11.01 4.05 11.51
CA LEU A 286 9.84 4.90 11.66
C LEU A 286 8.60 4.16 11.14
N ALA A 287 7.56 4.07 11.96
CA ALA A 287 6.24 3.65 11.51
C ALA A 287 5.48 4.88 10.99
N ILE A 288 4.78 4.75 9.86
CA ILE A 288 4.00 5.85 9.27
C ILE A 288 2.53 5.44 9.18
N LYS A 289 1.64 6.19 9.85
CA LYS A 289 0.19 6.05 9.74
C LYS A 289 -0.37 7.12 8.80
N PHE A 290 -0.97 6.67 7.71
CA PHE A 290 -1.64 7.55 6.77
C PHE A 290 -3.10 7.76 7.19
N VAL A 291 -3.49 9.00 7.43
CA VAL A 291 -4.87 9.39 7.69
C VAL A 291 -5.43 10.05 6.44
N SER A 292 -6.43 9.41 5.84
CA SER A 292 -7.21 9.91 4.70
C SER A 292 -8.42 10.73 5.15
N ASP A 293 -8.92 11.57 4.24
CA ASP A 293 -9.99 12.57 4.46
C ASP A 293 -11.40 11.98 4.70
N GLU A 294 -11.56 10.69 4.96
CA GLU A 294 -12.88 10.07 5.05
C GLU A 294 -13.41 10.13 6.49
N ILE A 295 -13.89 11.31 6.88
CA ILE A 295 -14.86 11.44 7.97
C ILE A 295 -16.05 12.21 7.41
N GLU A 296 -17.11 11.48 7.07
CA GLU A 296 -18.45 12.05 6.98
C GLU A 296 -18.90 12.35 8.42
N ASP A 297 -18.98 13.63 8.80
CA ASP A 297 -19.68 14.03 10.02
C ASP A 297 -21.20 13.91 9.78
N PRO A 298 -21.94 12.99 10.43
CA PRO A 298 -23.38 12.81 10.18
C PRO A 298 -24.26 13.98 10.69
N VAL A 299 -23.68 14.95 11.42
CA VAL A 299 -24.43 15.97 12.17
C VAL A 299 -24.51 17.34 11.45
N SER A 300 -23.65 17.65 10.47
CA SER A 300 -23.74 18.93 9.75
C SER A 300 -23.60 18.78 8.24
N LYS A 301 -24.74 18.70 7.55
CA LYS A 301 -24.83 18.64 6.08
C LYS A 301 -24.37 19.91 5.35
N ASP A 302 -23.88 20.94 6.04
CA ASP A 302 -23.64 22.27 5.44
C ASP A 302 -22.21 22.83 5.61
N ASN A 303 -21.30 22.13 6.29
CA ASN A 303 -19.88 22.51 6.33
C ASN A 303 -19.00 21.26 6.39
N PHE A 304 -18.61 20.75 5.22
CA PHE A 304 -17.55 19.74 5.11
C PHE A 304 -16.23 20.36 5.58
N LYS A 305 -15.92 20.28 6.89
CA LYS A 305 -14.54 20.41 7.34
C LYS A 305 -13.79 19.17 6.88
N ARG A 306 -13.37 19.17 5.63
CA ARG A 306 -12.41 18.19 5.11
C ARG A 306 -11.19 18.28 6.02
N LYS A 307 -10.99 17.29 6.90
CA LYS A 307 -9.68 17.10 7.54
C LYS A 307 -8.66 16.99 6.41
N ARG A 308 -7.45 17.48 6.61
CA ARG A 308 -6.40 17.39 5.60
C ARG A 308 -5.77 16.01 5.71
N LYS A 309 -5.46 15.40 4.57
CA LYS A 309 -4.63 14.19 4.49
C LYS A 309 -3.35 14.44 5.29
N MET A 310 -3.03 13.52 6.17
CA MET A 310 -1.88 13.66 7.06
C MET A 310 -1.18 12.31 7.20
N ALA A 311 0.15 12.34 7.29
CA ALA A 311 0.94 11.17 7.62
C ALA A 311 1.58 11.40 8.98
N TYR A 312 1.22 10.57 9.95
CA TYR A 312 1.84 10.60 11.26
C TYR A 312 3.02 9.65 11.29
N TYR A 313 4.15 10.06 11.85
CA TYR A 313 5.27 9.17 12.13
C TYR A 313 5.37 8.83 13.61
N TYR A 314 5.78 7.60 13.89
CA TYR A 314 6.08 7.08 15.22
C TYR A 314 7.50 6.52 15.23
N PRO A 315 8.38 6.98 16.13
CA PRO A 315 9.70 6.39 16.30
C PRO A 315 9.59 4.99 16.90
N ILE A 316 10.27 4.02 16.30
CA ILE A 316 10.38 2.66 16.83
C ILE A 316 11.70 2.57 17.59
N ASN A 317 11.66 2.09 18.82
CA ASN A 317 12.85 2.10 19.71
C ASN A 317 13.66 0.79 19.67
N GLY A 318 13.07 -0.28 19.18
CA GLY A 318 13.75 -1.56 19.09
C GLY A 318 12.84 -2.65 18.53
N LYS A 319 13.43 -3.84 18.43
CA LYS A 319 12.80 -5.03 17.89
C LYS A 319 12.70 -6.11 18.96
N ILE A 320 11.53 -6.72 19.07
CA ILE A 320 11.30 -7.91 19.88
C ILE A 320 11.15 -9.10 18.94
N GLU A 321 12.00 -10.09 19.10
CA GLU A 321 11.92 -11.36 18.41
C GLU A 321 11.32 -12.42 19.34
N LEU A 322 10.14 -12.93 18.97
CA LEU A 322 9.40 -13.94 19.73
C LEU A 322 9.66 -15.34 19.20
N LYS A 323 9.99 -16.27 20.10
CA LYS A 323 10.10 -17.71 19.81
C LYS A 323 9.08 -18.46 20.66
N LYS A 324 8.69 -19.66 20.23
CA LYS A 324 7.75 -20.47 21.01
C LYS A 324 8.43 -20.83 22.34
N HIS A 325 7.83 -20.44 23.47
CA HIS A 325 8.29 -20.83 24.79
C HIS A 325 8.17 -22.35 24.92
N ARG A 326 9.17 -22.96 25.53
CA ARG A 326 9.14 -24.38 25.90
C ARG A 326 9.31 -24.36 27.40
N GLU A 327 8.20 -24.54 28.09
CA GLU A 327 8.22 -24.95 29.49
C GLU A 327 8.80 -26.38 29.46
N ASP A 328 9.72 -26.67 30.38
CA ASP A 328 10.14 -28.05 30.58
C ASP A 328 8.89 -28.78 31.14
N GLU A 329 8.46 -29.87 30.49
CA GLU A 329 7.20 -30.59 30.81
C GLU A 329 7.07 -30.98 32.31
N GLU A 330 8.16 -30.91 33.09
CA GLU A 330 8.18 -31.13 34.53
C GLU A 330 7.58 -29.95 35.34
N GLU A 331 7.68 -28.71 34.87
CA GLU A 331 7.15 -27.52 35.58
C GLU A 331 5.63 -27.32 35.33
N GLU A 332 5.13 -27.67 34.13
CA GLU A 332 3.67 -27.64 33.83
C GLU A 332 2.91 -28.68 34.70
N GLU A 333 3.48 -29.87 34.93
CA GLU A 333 2.86 -30.89 35.79
C GLU A 333 2.86 -30.47 37.28
N GLU A 334 3.90 -29.76 37.76
CA GLU A 334 3.94 -29.25 39.14
C GLU A 334 2.98 -28.08 39.37
N GLU A 335 2.86 -27.12 38.43
CA GLU A 335 1.91 -26.01 38.55
C GLU A 335 0.44 -26.47 38.45
N GLU A 336 0.11 -27.43 37.56
CA GLU A 336 -1.24 -28.01 37.49
C GLU A 336 -1.59 -28.83 38.75
N GLU A 337 -0.61 -29.47 39.40
CA GLU A 337 -0.80 -30.17 40.68
C GLU A 337 -0.98 -29.18 41.85
N GLU A 338 -0.30 -28.03 41.85
CA GLU A 338 -0.47 -26.98 42.87
C GLU A 338 -1.82 -26.27 42.75
N GLU A 339 -2.28 -25.91 41.53
CA GLU A 339 -3.60 -25.30 41.33
C GLU A 339 -4.74 -26.24 41.74
N GLN A 340 -4.62 -27.55 41.45
CA GLN A 340 -5.60 -28.56 41.88
C GLN A 340 -5.63 -28.72 43.42
N GLN A 341 -4.46 -28.62 44.08
CA GLN A 341 -4.39 -28.67 45.54
C GLN A 341 -4.97 -27.42 46.20
N GLU A 342 -4.81 -26.24 45.60
CA GLU A 342 -5.43 -25.00 46.09
C GLU A 342 -6.95 -25.00 45.89
N GLU A 343 -7.46 -25.51 44.76
CA GLU A 343 -8.91 -25.66 44.56
C GLU A 343 -9.53 -26.68 45.52
N GLU A 344 -8.86 -27.81 45.79
CA GLU A 344 -9.33 -28.79 46.78
C GLU A 344 -9.30 -28.23 48.22
N GLN A 345 -8.28 -27.44 48.58
CA GLN A 345 -8.20 -26.79 49.89
C GLN A 345 -9.30 -25.72 50.05
N GLN A 346 -9.59 -24.94 49.01
CA GLN A 346 -10.68 -23.97 49.04
C GLN A 346 -12.05 -24.64 49.15
N GLN A 347 -12.25 -25.80 48.51
CA GLN A 347 -13.50 -26.58 48.65
C GLN A 347 -13.64 -27.18 50.07
N GLN A 348 -12.57 -27.67 50.67
CA GLN A 348 -12.58 -28.18 52.05
C GLN A 348 -12.78 -27.07 53.11
N GLU A 349 -12.26 -25.86 52.89
CA GLU A 349 -12.51 -24.71 53.76
C GLU A 349 -13.95 -24.18 53.67
N VAL A 350 -14.65 -24.41 52.55
CA VAL A 350 -16.07 -24.07 52.40
C VAL A 350 -16.94 -25.12 53.10
N GLU A 351 -16.62 -26.40 53.00
CA GLU A 351 -17.35 -27.49 53.68
C GLU A 351 -17.22 -27.42 55.22
N THR A 352 -16.05 -27.03 55.75
CA THR A 352 -15.83 -26.91 57.21
C THR A 352 -16.45 -25.67 57.85
N LYS A 353 -16.99 -24.73 57.05
CA LYS A 353 -17.73 -23.55 57.55
C LYS A 353 -19.25 -23.74 57.51
N GLU A 354 -19.75 -24.86 56.98
CA GLU A 354 -21.19 -25.19 56.92
C GLU A 354 -21.65 -26.21 57.97
N GLU A 355 -20.75 -26.80 58.78
CA GLU A 355 -21.06 -27.51 60.04
C GLU A 355 -20.87 -26.63 61.28
#